data_AF-A0A940AXT8-F1
#
_entry.id   AF-A0A940AXT8-F1
#
_cell.length_a   1.000
_cell.length_b   1.000
_cell.length_c   1.000
_cell.angle_alpha   90.00
_cell.angle_beta   90.00
_cell.angle_gamma   90.00
#
_symmetry.space_group_name_H-M   'P 1'
#
loop_
_entity.id
_entity.type
_entity.pdbx_description
1 polymer ?
#
loop_
_entity_poly.entity_id
_entity_poly.type
_entity_poly.pdbx_seq_one_letter_code
_entity_poly.pdbx_strand_id
1 'polypeptide(L)' 'MYFEKIADIVRHHLALDENIEITPASSLKEMKIDSLDVVEIIMKIEDAFEIEIPDEKLKEFQNLGDIANYIKSVKES' A
#
# COMPACT_ATOMS: atom_id res chain seq x y z
N MET A 1 4.61 -12.09 1.74
CA MET A 1 4.25 -12.17 0.31
C MET A 1 3.47 -10.94 -0.19
N TYR A 2 2.18 -10.73 0.13
CA TYR A 2 1.45 -9.54 -0.37
C TYR A 2 2.01 -8.22 0.18
N PHE A 3 2.21 -8.14 1.50
CA PHE A 3 2.82 -6.97 2.14
C PHE A 3 4.20 -6.63 1.58
N GLU A 4 5.05 -7.61 1.32
CA GLU A 4 6.40 -7.37 0.78
C GLU A 4 6.35 -6.74 -0.60
N LYS A 5 5.48 -7.22 -1.49
CA LYS A 5 5.28 -6.59 -2.81
C LYS A 5 4.79 -5.15 -2.70
N ILE A 6 3.84 -4.90 -1.80
CA ILE A 6 3.32 -3.54 -1.56
C ILE A 6 4.43 -2.64 -1.01
N ALA A 7 5.17 -3.12 -0.01
CA ALA A 7 6.28 -2.39 0.57
C ALA A 7 7.36 -2.09 -0.50
N ASP A 8 7.61 -3.02 -1.42
CA ASP A 8 8.55 -2.81 -2.53
C ASP A 8 8.06 -1.73 -3.51
N ILE A 9 6.79 -1.77 -3.92
CA ILE A 9 6.16 -0.74 -4.76
C ILE A 9 6.25 0.63 -4.09
N VAL A 10 5.94 0.69 -2.79
CA VAL A 10 6.00 1.92 -1.99
C VAL A 10 7.44 2.43 -1.88
N ARG A 11 8.42 1.56 -1.59
CA ARG A 11 9.85 1.95 -1.54
C ARG A 11 10.33 2.51 -2.86
N HIS A 12 10.03 1.84 -3.96
CA HIS A 12 10.42 2.29 -5.30
C HIS A 12 9.74 3.58 -5.70
N HIS A 13 8.45 3.74 -5.40
CA HIS A 13 7.71 4.93 -5.77
C HIS A 13 8.16 6.17 -5.00
N LEU A 14 8.41 6.01 -3.70
CA LEU A 14 8.82 7.10 -2.81
C LEU A 14 10.35 7.29 -2.74
N ALA A 15 11.12 6.50 -3.49
CA ALA A 15 12.58 6.45 -3.41
C ALA A 15 13.09 6.36 -1.96
N LEU A 16 12.40 5.57 -1.13
CA LEU A 16 12.80 5.35 0.26
C LEU A 16 14.08 4.51 0.29
N ASP A 17 15.02 4.91 1.13
CA ASP A 17 16.22 4.14 1.43
C ASP A 17 15.85 2.72 1.90
N GLU A 18 16.63 1.71 1.51
CA GLU A 18 16.44 0.33 1.97
C GLU A 18 16.54 0.19 3.50
N ASN A 19 17.24 1.15 4.12
CA ASN A 19 17.36 1.30 5.57
C ASN A 19 16.07 1.75 6.26
N ILE A 20 15.08 2.25 5.50
CA ILE A 20 13.77 2.60 6.04
C ILE A 20 12.93 1.34 6.15
N GLU A 21 12.68 0.96 7.39
CA GLU A 21 11.87 -0.19 7.72
C GLU A 21 10.39 0.15 7.50
N ILE A 22 9.81 -0.46 6.46
CA ILE A 22 8.37 -0.42 6.22
C ILE A 22 7.74 -1.54 7.03
N THR A 23 6.96 -1.17 8.03
CA THR A 23 6.21 -2.12 8.86
C THR A 23 4.72 -2.05 8.52
N PRO A 24 3.93 -3.07 8.85
CA PRO A 24 2.47 -3.02 8.68
C PRO A 24 1.84 -1.89 9.50
N ALA A 25 2.47 -1.51 10.62
CA ALA A 25 2.04 -0.41 11.47
C ALA A 25 2.45 0.98 10.92
N SER A 26 3.34 1.03 9.92
CA SER A 26 3.79 2.28 9.33
C SER A 26 2.61 2.98 8.67
N SER A 27 2.29 4.15 9.20
CA SER A 27 1.20 4.98 8.70
C SER A 27 1.66 5.74 7.47
N LEU A 28 0.78 5.86 6.47
CA LEU A 28 1.06 6.65 5.27
C LEU A 28 1.36 8.12 5.62
N LYS A 29 0.74 8.62 6.70
CA LYS A 29 0.98 9.97 7.23
C LYS A 29 2.34 10.12 7.88
N GLU A 30 2.83 9.11 8.59
CA GLU A 30 4.14 9.13 9.25
C GLU A 30 5.27 9.08 8.24
N MET A 31 5.05 8.34 7.15
CA MET A 31 5.96 8.26 6.02
C MET A 31 5.93 9.52 5.14
N LYS A 32 5.12 10.53 5.51
CA LYS A 32 4.93 11.79 4.78
C LYS A 32 4.57 11.58 3.30
N ILE A 33 3.80 10.51 3.05
CA ILE A 33 3.32 10.17 1.72
C ILE A 33 2.24 11.19 1.37
N ASP A 34 2.34 11.82 0.21
CA ASP A 34 1.29 12.74 -0.23
C ASP A 34 0.04 11.93 -0.62
N SER A 35 -1.12 12.56 -0.49
CA SER A 35 -2.39 11.98 -0.91
C SER A 35 -2.40 11.51 -2.38
N LEU A 36 -1.60 12.16 -3.24
CA LEU A 36 -1.40 11.76 -4.63
C LEU A 36 -0.56 10.47 -4.75
N ASP A 37 0.52 10.35 -3.98
CA ASP A 37 1.37 9.16 -3.97
C ASP A 37 0.57 7.93 -3.52
N VAL A 38 -0.33 8.09 -2.54
CA VAL A 38 -1.24 7.00 -2.09
C VAL A 38 -2.10 6.51 -3.25
N VAL A 39 -2.67 7.43 -4.04
CA VAL A 39 -3.52 7.07 -5.20
C VAL A 39 -2.69 6.33 -6.25
N GLU A 40 -1.49 6.80 -6.57
CA GLU A 40 -0.61 6.13 -7.54
C GLU A 40 -0.16 4.73 -7.06
N ILE A 41 0.22 4.61 -5.79
CA ILE A 41 0.59 3.33 -5.16
C ILE A 41 -0.58 2.36 -5.26
N ILE A 42 -1.79 2.81 -4.92
CA ILE A 42 -2.99 1.96 -4.96
C ILE A 42 -3.30 1.54 -6.40
N MET A 43 -3.26 2.44 -7.37
CA MET A 43 -3.46 2.08 -8.79
C MET A 43 -2.44 1.03 -9.26
N LYS A 44 -1.16 1.17 -8.88
CA LYS A 44 -0.13 0.17 -9.19
C LYS A 44 -0.40 -1.18 -8.53
N ILE A 45 -0.91 -1.16 -7.32
CA ILE A 45 -1.30 -2.35 -6.57
C ILE A 45 -2.50 -3.02 -7.24
N GLU A 46 -3.54 -2.27 -7.57
CA GLU A 46 -4.72 -2.74 -8.30
C GLU A 46 -4.34 -3.44 -9.59
N ASP A 47 -3.46 -2.84 -10.38
CA ASP A 47 -2.96 -3.44 -11.63
C ASP A 47 -2.07 -4.67 -11.37
N ALA A 48 -1.10 -4.56 -10.44
CA ALA A 48 -0.18 -5.66 -10.12
C ALA A 48 -0.87 -6.90 -9.54
N PHE A 49 -2.00 -6.70 -8.87
CA PHE A 49 -2.81 -7.78 -8.32
C PHE A 49 -4.10 -8.00 -9.11
N GLU A 50 -4.40 -7.31 -10.20
CA GLU A 50 -5.69 -7.41 -10.91
C GLU A 50 -6.89 -7.38 -9.95
N ILE A 51 -6.94 -6.39 -9.07
CA ILE A 51 -8.04 -6.15 -8.13
C ILE A 51 -8.59 -4.73 -8.29
N GLU A 52 -9.80 -4.49 -7.78
CA GLU A 52 -10.34 -3.14 -7.61
C GLU A 52 -10.50 -2.83 -6.12
N ILE A 53 -9.96 -1.69 -5.68
CA ILE A 53 -10.14 -1.17 -4.34
C ILE A 53 -11.12 0.02 -4.42
N PRO A 54 -12.32 -0.09 -3.85
CA PRO A 54 -13.26 1.01 -3.86
C PRO A 54 -12.75 2.21 -3.02
N ASP A 55 -13.08 3.43 -3.46
CA ASP A 55 -12.72 4.69 -2.79
C ASP A 55 -13.10 4.74 -1.30
N GLU A 56 -14.18 4.05 -0.92
CA GLU A 56 -14.59 3.95 0.48
C GLU A 56 -13.54 3.21 1.32
N LYS A 57 -12.93 2.15 0.77
CA LYS A 57 -11.84 1.41 1.42
C LYS A 57 -10.54 2.19 1.43
N LEU A 58 -10.27 2.95 0.37
CA LEU A 58 -9.13 3.87 0.34
C LEU A 58 -9.11 4.85 1.51
N LYS A 59 -10.29 5.36 1.89
CA LYS A 59 -10.44 6.28 3.03
C LYS A 59 -10.33 5.59 4.39
N GLU A 60 -10.58 4.28 4.45
CA GLU A 60 -10.41 3.47 5.66
C GLU A 60 -8.94 3.08 5.89
N PHE A 61 -8.12 3.03 4.85
CA PHE A 61 -6.71 2.66 4.96
C PHE A 61 -5.90 3.72 5.71
N GLN A 62 -5.38 3.35 6.88
CA GLN A 62 -4.53 4.25 7.67
C GLN A 62 -3.05 3.87 7.61
N ASN A 63 -2.79 2.58 7.46
CA ASN A 63 -1.46 2.00 7.42
C ASN A 63 -1.32 1.02 6.24
N LEU A 64 -0.07 0.68 5.92
CA LEU A 64 0.23 -0.26 4.83
C LEU A 64 -0.24 -1.69 5.13
N GLY A 65 -0.39 -2.05 6.41
CA GLY A 65 -0.91 -3.33 6.84
C GLY A 65 -2.39 -3.54 6.45
N ASP A 66 -3.21 -2.49 6.57
CA ASP A 66 -4.64 -2.54 6.21
C ASP A 66 -4.81 -2.83 4.72
N ILE A 67 -4.03 -2.15 3.88
CA ILE A 67 -3.99 -2.38 2.44
C ILE A 67 -3.58 -3.82 2.15
N ALA A 68 -2.47 -4.29 2.75
CA ALA A 68 -1.97 -5.63 2.52
C ALA A 68 -2.97 -6.73 2.93
N ASN A 69 -3.65 -6.53 4.06
CA ASN A 69 -4.69 -7.44 4.53
C ASN A 69 -5.92 -7.42 3.61
N TYR A 70 -6.32 -6.25 3.13
CA TYR A 70 -7.43 -6.13 2.19
C TYR A 70 -7.15 -6.92 0.90
N ILE A 71 -6.00 -6.70 0.27
CA ILE A 71 -5.60 -7.41 -0.95
C ILE A 71 -5.57 -8.91 -0.72
N LYS A 72 -4.99 -9.33 0.40
CA LYS A 72 -4.95 -10.75 0.77
C LYS A 72 -6.36 -11.32 0.86
N SER A 73 -7.28 -10.60 1.53
CA SER A 73 -8.67 -11.03 1.65
C SER A 73 -9.39 -11.09 0.30
N VAL A 74 -9.11 -10.18 -0.63
CA VAL A 74 -9.75 -10.18 -1.97
C VAL A 74 -9.20 -11.31 -2.83
N LYS A 75 -7.89 -11.58 -2.78
CA LYS A 75 -7.22 -12.62 -3.58
C LYS A 75 -7.40 -14.04 -3.05
N GLU A 76 -7.56 -14.20 -1.74
CA GLU A 76 -7.81 -15.50 -1.11
C GLU A 76 -9.30 -15.85 -1.01
N SER A 77 -10.19 -15.00 -1.54
CA SER A 77 -11.64 -15.22 -1.56
C SER A 77 -12.18 -15.81 -2.86
#